data_AF-A0A850RJK2-F1
#
_entry.id   AF-A0A850RJK2-F1
#
_cell.length_a   1.000
_cell.length_b   1.000
_cell.length_c   1.000
_cell.angle_alpha   90.00
_cell.angle_beta   90.00
_cell.angle_gamma   90.00
#
_symmetry.space_group_name_H-M   'P 1'
#
loop_
_entity.id
_entity.type
_entity.pdbx_description
1 polymer ?
#
loop_
_entity_poly.entity_id
_entity_poly.type
_entity_poly.pdbx_seq_one_letter_code
_entity_poly.pdbx_strand_id
1 'polypeptide(L)'
;MRSSDTEMLFIDIAEDQSLSVHARLVLVWAFGNRHESRFRVSHIRDSLGISEGTWRRIRAELVLRKILTVKRKFKSGIITWDIKFNFDAITPKES
;
A
#
# COMPACT_ATOMS: atom_id res chain seq x y z
N MET A 1 -39.47 -33.96 0.88
CA MET A 1 -39.05 -32.84 1.76
C MET A 1 -37.56 -33.03 1.99
N ARG A 2 -36.69 -32.53 1.11
CA ARG A 2 -36.04 -31.20 1.09
C ARG A 2 -35.39 -30.81 2.42
N SER A 3 -34.07 -30.63 2.30
CA SER A 3 -33.14 -29.85 3.12
C SER A 3 -32.55 -30.56 4.33
N SER A 4 -31.52 -31.38 4.06
CA SER A 4 -30.44 -31.62 5.02
C SER A 4 -29.51 -30.43 4.95
N ASP A 5 -29.34 -29.79 6.09
CA ASP A 5 -28.62 -28.55 6.30
C ASP A 5 -27.26 -28.55 5.62
N THR A 6 -27.12 -27.66 4.65
CA THR A 6 -25.80 -27.22 4.20
C THR A 6 -25.23 -26.40 5.34
N GLU A 7 -24.49 -27.06 6.23
CA GLU A 7 -23.56 -26.40 7.12
C GLU A 7 -22.61 -25.58 6.25
N MET A 8 -22.93 -24.29 6.10
CA MET A 8 -21.99 -23.33 5.57
C MET A 8 -20.82 -23.32 6.53
N LEU A 9 -19.72 -23.95 6.12
CA LEU A 9 -18.40 -23.71 6.67
C LEU A 9 -18.13 -22.21 6.55
N PHE A 10 -18.44 -21.48 7.62
CA PHE A 10 -17.86 -20.17 7.87
C PHE A 10 -16.38 -20.44 8.13
N ILE A 11 -15.61 -20.42 7.05
CA ILE A 11 -14.17 -20.32 7.17
C ILE A 11 -13.97 -18.96 7.84
N ASP A 12 -13.65 -18.98 9.13
CA ASP A 12 -12.97 -17.89 9.82
C ASP A 12 -11.63 -17.70 9.09
N ILE A 13 -11.71 -17.03 7.95
CA ILE A 13 -10.57 -16.36 7.36
C ILE A 13 -10.36 -15.15 8.29
N ALA A 14 -9.78 -15.39 9.46
CA ALA A 14 -8.83 -14.46 10.03
C ALA A 14 -7.70 -14.38 8.99
N GLU A 15 -7.99 -13.64 7.92
CA GLU A 15 -7.08 -13.38 6.83
C GLU A 15 -5.95 -12.66 7.55
N ASP A 16 -4.84 -13.38 7.75
CA ASP A 16 -3.55 -12.77 7.95
C ASP A 16 -3.38 -11.86 6.73
N GLN A 17 -3.87 -10.63 6.88
CA GLN A 17 -3.84 -9.60 5.86
C GLN A 17 -2.39 -9.15 5.79
N SER A 18 -1.49 -10.06 5.42
CA SER A 18 -0.13 -9.76 5.10
C SER A 18 -0.13 -8.86 3.86
N LEU A 19 0.79 -7.91 3.83
CA LEU A 19 0.98 -7.09 2.64
C LEU A 19 1.41 -7.97 1.46
N SER A 20 0.95 -7.64 0.26
CA SER A 20 1.43 -8.27 -0.96
C SER A 20 2.96 -8.16 -1.03
N VAL A 21 3.60 -9.15 -1.68
CA VAL A 21 5.07 -9.16 -1.86
C VAL A 21 5.55 -7.84 -2.46
N HIS A 22 4.79 -7.30 -3.42
CA HIS A 22 5.11 -6.04 -4.06
C HIS A 22 4.96 -4.83 -3.12
N ALA A 23 3.94 -4.81 -2.26
CA ALA A 23 3.80 -3.77 -1.25
C ALA A 23 4.95 -3.83 -0.22
N ARG A 24 5.37 -5.03 0.18
CA ARG A 24 6.54 -5.22 1.05
C ARG A 24 7.82 -4.72 0.39
N LEU A 25 8.05 -5.00 -0.89
CA LEU A 25 9.21 -4.47 -1.63
C LEU A 25 9.22 -2.94 -1.69
N VAL A 26 8.05 -2.31 -1.92
CA VAL A 26 7.92 -0.85 -1.88
C VAL A 26 8.27 -0.30 -0.49
N LEU A 27 7.87 -0.99 0.59
CA LEU A 27 8.23 -0.58 1.95
C LEU A 27 9.72 -0.72 2.24
N VAL A 28 10.35 -1.82 1.84
CA VAL A 28 11.81 -2.02 2.00
C VAL A 28 12.57 -0.91 1.28
N TRP A 29 12.17 -0.58 0.06
CA TRP A 29 12.73 0.56 -0.67
C TRP A 29 12.51 1.88 0.07
N ALA A 30 11.30 2.11 0.60
CA ALA A 30 10.98 3.33 1.33
C ALA A 30 11.81 3.47 2.64
N PHE A 31 12.08 2.37 3.34
CA PHE A 31 12.96 2.36 4.52
C PHE A 31 14.40 2.72 4.16
N GLY A 32 14.93 2.20 3.06
CA GLY A 32 16.25 2.56 2.55
C GLY A 32 16.36 4.04 2.13
N ASN A 33 15.23 4.67 1.80
CA ASN A 33 15.15 6.06 1.35
C ASN A 33 14.43 6.97 2.35
N ARG A 34 14.40 6.63 3.64
CA ARG A 34 13.61 7.34 4.68
C ARG A 34 13.86 8.85 4.79
N HIS A 35 15.03 9.31 4.37
CA HIS A 35 15.41 10.73 4.38
C HIS A 35 14.72 11.52 3.25
N GLU A 36 14.25 10.84 2.22
CA GLU A 36 13.42 11.39 1.16
C GLU A 36 11.96 11.41 1.63
N SER A 37 11.55 12.54 2.22
CA SER A 37 10.21 12.69 2.78
C SER A 37 9.08 12.78 1.73
N ARG A 38 9.44 12.94 0.45
CA ARG A 38 8.51 13.11 -0.67
C ARG A 38 9.06 12.48 -1.94
N PHE A 39 8.29 11.59 -2.53
CA PHE A 39 8.65 10.95 -3.79
C PHE A 39 7.66 11.30 -4.89
N ARG A 40 8.16 11.40 -6.13
CA ARG A 40 7.31 11.37 -7.31
C ARG A 40 6.91 9.92 -7.59
N VAL A 41 5.67 9.70 -8.02
CA VAL A 41 5.16 8.38 -8.42
C VAL A 41 6.10 7.66 -9.40
N SER A 42 6.60 8.40 -10.41
CA SER A 42 7.51 7.86 -11.41
C SER A 42 8.80 7.34 -10.80
N HIS A 43 9.36 8.03 -9.80
CA HIS A 43 10.63 7.66 -9.20
C HIS A 43 10.58 6.28 -8.51
N ILE A 44 9.52 6.02 -7.73
CA ILE A 44 9.36 4.72 -7.05
C ILE A 44 9.19 3.59 -8.07
N ARG A 45 8.35 3.83 -9.08
CA ARG A 45 8.05 2.85 -10.13
C ARG A 45 9.33 2.47 -10.89
N ASP A 46 10.06 3.49 -11.34
CA ASP A 46 11.24 3.33 -12.18
C ASP A 46 12.39 2.69 -11.36
N SER A 47 12.52 3.06 -10.08
CA SER A 47 13.51 2.44 -9.16
C SER A 47 13.26 0.95 -8.91
N LEU A 48 11.99 0.54 -8.89
CA LEU A 48 11.59 -0.84 -8.65
C LEU A 48 11.37 -1.65 -9.94
N GLY A 49 11.52 -1.01 -11.12
CA GLY A 49 11.27 -1.67 -12.40
C GLY A 49 9.85 -2.22 -12.56
N ILE A 50 8.85 -1.65 -11.88
CA ILE A 50 7.47 -2.18 -11.88
C ILE A 50 6.59 -1.46 -12.91
N SER A 51 5.59 -2.16 -13.45
CA SER A 51 4.63 -1.53 -14.38
C SER A 51 3.70 -0.55 -13.67
N GLU A 52 3.09 0.37 -14.44
CA GLU A 52 2.12 1.33 -13.89
C GLU A 52 0.89 0.62 -13.28
N GLY A 53 0.41 -0.45 -13.91
CA GLY A 53 -0.71 -1.24 -13.40
C GLY A 53 -0.39 -1.90 -12.06
N THR A 54 0.82 -2.46 -11.93
CA THR A 54 1.31 -3.01 -10.66
C THR A 54 1.45 -1.93 -9.60
N TRP A 55 2.00 -0.76 -9.94
CA TRP A 55 2.06 0.37 -9.02
C TRP A 55 0.68 0.82 -8.54
N ARG A 56 -0.32 0.94 -9.42
CA ARG A 56 -1.68 1.33 -9.02
C ARG A 56 -2.27 0.39 -7.97
N ARG A 57 -2.06 -0.93 -8.13
CA ARG A 57 -2.51 -1.95 -7.17
C ARG A 57 -1.81 -1.80 -5.83
N ILE A 58 -0.47 -1.74 -5.82
CA ILE A 58 0.32 -1.56 -4.59
C ILE A 58 -0.07 -0.27 -3.87
N ARG A 59 -0.21 0.82 -4.60
CA ARG A 59 -0.60 2.12 -4.04
C ARG A 59 -1.97 2.05 -3.38
N ALA A 60 -2.95 1.41 -4.03
CA ALA A 60 -4.28 1.24 -3.45
C ALA A 60 -4.21 0.44 -2.14
N GLU A 61 -3.46 -0.66 -2.13
CA GLU A 61 -3.24 -1.48 -0.94
C GLU A 61 -2.60 -0.69 0.22
N LEU A 62 -1.51 0.03 -0.06
CA LEU A 62 -0.80 0.81 0.96
C LEU A 62 -1.63 2.00 1.49
N VAL A 63 -2.46 2.61 0.65
CA VAL A 63 -3.39 3.67 1.05
C VAL A 63 -4.51 3.12 1.94
N LEU A 64 -5.11 1.99 1.57
CA LEU A 64 -6.15 1.33 2.36
C LEU A 64 -5.66 1.03 3.79
N ARG A 65 -4.39 0.64 3.92
CA ARG A 65 -3.75 0.33 5.20
C ARG A 65 -3.21 1.55 5.95
N LYS A 66 -3.44 2.77 5.45
CA LYS A 66 -2.94 4.03 6.03
C LYS A 66 -1.41 4.12 6.13
N ILE A 67 -0.71 3.27 5.39
CA ILE A 67 0.76 3.25 5.32
C ILE A 67 1.26 4.29 4.32
N LEU A 68 0.48 4.56 3.26
CA LEU A 68 0.81 5.55 2.25
C LEU A 68 -0.25 6.65 2.21
N THR A 69 0.18 7.89 2.25
CA THR A 69 -0.65 9.06 1.95
C THR A 69 -0.27 9.62 0.60
N VAL A 70 -1.27 9.83 -0.27
CA VAL A 70 -1.08 10.41 -1.59
C VAL A 70 -1.91 11.68 -1.68
N LYS A 71 -1.26 12.83 -1.85
CA LYS A 71 -1.93 14.12 -2.02
C LYS A 71 -1.72 14.66 -3.42
N ARG A 72 -2.81 14.95 -4.11
CA ARG A 72 -2.77 15.69 -5.37
C ARG A 72 -2.56 17.17 -5.06
N LYS A 73 -1.56 17.78 -5.69
CA LYS A 73 -1.27 19.21 -5.62
C LYS A 73 -1.42 19.81 -7.01
N PHE A 74 -2.21 20.87 -7.11
CA PHE A 74 -2.30 21.67 -8.31
C PHE A 74 -1.51 22.96 -8.08
N LYS A 75 -0.49 23.19 -8.91
CA LYS A 75 0.32 24.42 -8.83
C LYS A 75 0.61 24.89 -10.24
N SER A 76 0.15 26.10 -10.57
CA SER A 76 0.43 26.77 -11.85
C SER A 76 0.09 25.92 -13.09
N GLY A 77 -1.07 25.27 -13.12
CA GLY A 77 -1.48 24.42 -14.25
C GLY A 77 -0.91 22.99 -14.22
N ILE A 78 0.05 22.70 -13.34
CA ILE A 78 0.71 21.39 -13.25
C ILE A 78 0.09 20.58 -12.10
N ILE A 79 -0.32 19.35 -12.42
CA ILE A 79 -0.74 18.36 -11.43
C ILE A 79 0.51 17.62 -10.93
N THR A 80 0.75 17.69 -9.64
CA THR A 80 1.81 16.92 -8.97
C THR A 80 1.18 16.00 -7.91
N TRP A 81 1.82 14.85 -7.69
CA TRP A 81 1.43 13.91 -6.66
C TRP A 81 2.51 13.91 -5.59
N ASP A 82 2.12 14.25 -4.38
CA ASP A 82 2.97 14.20 -3.19
C ASP A 82 2.69 12.89 -2.45
N ILE A 83 3.71 12.05 -2.33
CA ILE A 83 3.63 10.74 -1.71
C ILE A 83 4.40 10.77 -0.40
N LYS A 84 3.73 10.38 0.69
CA LYS A 84 4.34 10.26 2.02
C LYS A 84 4.06 8.88 2.61
N PHE A 85 5.11 8.19 3.04
CA PHE A 85 4.98 6.98 3.85
C PHE A 85 4.78 7.33 5.33
N ASN A 86 3.89 6.61 5.99
CA ASN A 86 3.63 6.70 7.41
C ASN A 86 4.24 5.48 8.10
N PHE A 87 5.51 5.57 8.48
CA PHE A 87 6.23 4.45 9.10
C PHE A 87 5.72 4.13 10.52
N ASP A 88 5.09 5.09 11.19
CA ASP A 88 4.46 4.88 12.52
C ASP A 88 3.26 3.93 12.46
N ALA A 89 2.66 3.74 11.28
CA ALA A 89 1.60 2.75 11.07
C ALA A 89 2.13 1.32 10.91
N ILE A 90 3.43 1.15 10.71
CA ILE A 90 4.09 -0.14 10.44
C ILE A 90 4.85 -0.63 11.67
N THR A 91 5.34 0.30 12.48
CA THR A 91 6.14 0.00 13.68
C THR A 91 5.17 -0.16 14.86
N PRO A 92 5.20 -1.29 15.60
CA PRO A 92 4.41 -1.43 16.82
C PRO A 92 4.80 -0.31 17.77
N LYS A 93 3.81 0.39 18.35
CA LYS A 93 4.09 1.28 19.47
C LYS A 93 4.53 0.40 20.63
N GLU A 94 5.80 0.45 21.00
CA GLU A 94 6.25 -0.06 22.29
C GLU A 94 5.39 0.66 23.36
N SER A 95 4.60 -0.13 24.08
CA SER A 95 3.73 0.30 25.17
C SER A 95 4.43 0.13 26.50
#